data_AF-A0A0N0JLL2-F1
#
_entry.id   AF-A0A0N0JLL2-F1
#
_cell.length_a   1.000
_cell.length_b   1.000
_cell.length_c   1.000
_cell.angle_alpha   90.00
_cell.angle_beta   90.00
_cell.angle_gamma   90.00
#
_symmetry.space_group_name_H-M   'P 1'
#
loop_
_entity.id
_entity.type
_entity.pdbx_description
1 polymer ?
#
loop_
_entity_poly.entity_id
_entity_poly.type
_entity_poly.pdbx_seq_one_letter_code
_entity_poly.pdbx_strand_id
1 'polypeptide(L)'
;MTTPALRALQRLGARYDLAALQPPDAAYARIARSAQRREAWRSLRQWCLAGLGTGGQPGAALAVAVLEHAARDRAQAHALAQALCLERDGSLQLLACRSRAERLALRLKTKLHDITPGRQPLPTDAWDAGLLPGTADALQALARFEPRRPTLMVALGLPIPALRAICALLHARQMHYDRPVRLLLVTGLQGLEMGWPVSRFPMDTLTPAGKPA
;
A
#
# COMPACT_ATOMS: atom_id res chain seq x y z
N MET A 1 14.47 24.36 12.15
CA MET A 1 14.33 22.93 12.52
C MET A 1 13.01 22.74 13.24
N THR A 2 12.06 21.99 12.70
CA THR A 2 10.78 21.71 13.40
C THR A 2 11.02 20.73 14.53
N THR A 3 10.51 21.04 15.73
CA THR A 3 10.64 20.15 16.90
C THR A 3 9.89 18.83 16.65
N PRO A 4 10.34 17.71 17.25
CA PRO A 4 9.67 16.41 17.12
C PRO A 4 8.17 16.46 17.47
N ALA A 5 7.80 17.24 18.49
CA ALA A 5 6.42 17.44 18.90
C ALA A 5 5.57 18.15 17.83
N LEU A 6 6.10 19.18 17.17
CA LEU A 6 5.40 19.90 16.11
C LEU A 6 5.19 18.99 14.88
N ARG A 7 6.17 18.16 14.53
CA ARG A 7 6.01 17.15 13.47
C ARG A 7 4.94 16.11 13.82
N ALA A 8 4.88 15.67 15.08
CA ALA A 8 3.84 14.75 15.54
C ALA A 8 2.43 15.36 15.43
N LEU A 9 2.27 16.65 15.79
CA LEU A 9 1.00 17.37 15.64
C LEU A 9 0.61 17.57 14.17
N GLN A 10 1.55 17.94 13.29
CA GLN A 10 1.31 18.03 11.85
C GLN A 10 0.82 16.70 11.27
N ARG A 11 1.37 15.57 11.75
CA ARG A 11 0.93 14.21 11.35
C ARG A 11 -0.48 13.85 11.82
N LEU A 12 -1.02 14.48 12.85
CA LEU A 12 -2.43 14.27 13.25
C LEU A 12 -3.39 14.86 12.22
N GLY A 13 -3.06 16.04 11.70
CA GLY A 13 -3.83 16.76 10.69
C GLY A 13 -3.66 16.21 9.27
N ALA A 14 -2.51 15.60 8.98
CA ALA A 14 -2.24 15.02 7.67
C ALA A 14 -3.26 13.91 7.32
N ARG A 15 -3.83 14.04 6.13
CA ARG A 15 -4.87 13.17 5.57
C ARG A 15 -4.25 12.24 4.52
N TYR A 16 -5.01 11.23 4.12
CA TYR A 16 -4.68 10.43 2.96
C TYR A 16 -4.51 11.35 1.74
N ASP A 17 -3.41 11.20 1.00
CA ASP A 17 -3.11 12.03 -0.15
C ASP A 17 -3.93 11.57 -1.37
N LEU A 18 -5.13 12.13 -1.47
CA LEU A 18 -6.06 11.87 -2.57
C LEU A 18 -5.56 12.42 -3.92
N ALA A 19 -4.54 13.28 -3.92
CA ALA A 19 -3.94 13.78 -5.16
C ALA A 19 -2.93 12.78 -5.73
N ALA A 20 -2.17 12.10 -4.86
CA ALA A 20 -1.21 11.07 -5.26
C ALA A 20 -1.85 9.69 -5.49
N LEU A 21 -2.85 9.33 -4.67
CA LEU A 21 -3.42 7.98 -4.64
C LEU A 21 -4.94 8.00 -4.72
N GLN A 22 -5.49 7.06 -5.47
CA GLN A 22 -6.91 6.76 -5.45
C GLN A 22 -7.22 5.78 -4.31
N PRO A 23 -8.14 6.12 -3.39
CA PRO A 23 -8.53 5.24 -2.30
C PRO A 23 -9.25 4.01 -2.85
N PRO A 24 -9.17 2.87 -2.15
CA PRO A 24 -9.85 1.67 -2.61
C PRO A 24 -11.37 1.77 -2.47
N ASP A 25 -12.08 1.11 -3.38
CA ASP A 25 -13.54 1.06 -3.37
C ASP A 25 -14.05 -0.04 -2.42
N ALA A 26 -14.89 0.34 -1.45
CA ALA A 26 -15.49 -0.55 -0.47
C ALA A 26 -16.34 -1.68 -1.09
N ALA A 27 -16.81 -1.54 -2.34
CA ALA A 27 -17.53 -2.59 -3.08
C ALA A 27 -16.70 -3.89 -3.18
N TYR A 28 -15.37 -3.80 -3.14
CA TYR A 28 -14.47 -4.95 -3.22
C TYR A 28 -14.25 -5.68 -1.88
N ALA A 29 -14.91 -5.27 -0.79
CA ALA A 29 -14.69 -5.84 0.55
C ALA A 29 -14.99 -7.35 0.64
N ARG A 30 -15.96 -7.86 -0.14
CA ARG A 30 -16.25 -9.30 -0.21
C ARG A 30 -15.08 -10.07 -0.84
N ILE A 31 -14.54 -9.55 -1.94
CA ILE A 31 -13.41 -10.15 -2.65
C ILE A 31 -12.19 -10.15 -1.73
N ALA A 32 -11.92 -9.02 -1.07
CA ALA A 32 -10.84 -8.90 -0.11
C ALA A 32 -10.91 -9.98 0.98
N ARG A 33 -12.06 -10.13 1.64
CA ARG A 33 -12.29 -11.18 2.68
C ARG A 33 -12.06 -12.59 2.16
N SER A 34 -12.48 -12.89 0.94
CA SER A 34 -12.26 -14.22 0.35
C SER A 34 -10.78 -14.50 0.07
N ALA A 35 -10.04 -13.48 -0.35
CA ALA A 35 -8.65 -13.61 -0.76
C ALA A 35 -7.70 -13.77 0.44
N GLN A 36 -8.06 -13.22 1.61
CA GLN A 36 -7.31 -13.33 2.87
C GLN A 36 -7.00 -14.76 3.31
N ARG A 37 -7.79 -15.75 2.86
CA ARG A 37 -7.67 -17.16 3.25
C ARG A 37 -6.63 -17.91 2.43
N ARG A 38 -6.05 -17.28 1.41
CA ARG A 38 -5.17 -17.92 0.43
C ARG A 38 -3.71 -17.81 0.83
N GLU A 39 -2.92 -18.82 0.48
CA GLU A 39 -1.50 -18.87 0.82
C GLU A 39 -0.71 -17.72 0.22
N ALA A 40 -0.84 -17.48 -1.09
CA ALA A 40 -0.08 -16.40 -1.72
C ALA A 40 -0.45 -15.01 -1.22
N TRP A 41 -1.66 -14.86 -0.68
CA TRP A 41 -2.06 -13.63 -0.01
C TRP A 41 -1.23 -13.40 1.26
N ARG A 42 -0.91 -14.48 1.98
CA ARG A 42 0.01 -14.46 3.12
C ARG A 42 1.41 -14.02 2.72
N SER A 43 1.94 -14.49 1.59
CA SER A 43 3.24 -14.06 1.06
C SER A 43 3.25 -12.56 0.74
N LEU A 44 2.21 -12.04 0.10
CA LEU A 44 2.09 -10.60 -0.16
C LEU A 44 1.99 -9.77 1.13
N ARG A 45 1.27 -10.26 2.15
CA ARG A 45 1.25 -9.63 3.48
C ARG A 45 2.62 -9.62 4.12
N GLN A 46 3.32 -10.75 4.10
CA GLN A 46 4.66 -10.86 4.66
C GLN A 46 5.63 -9.91 3.95
N TRP A 47 5.55 -9.78 2.63
CA TRP A 47 6.33 -8.80 1.88
C TRP A 47 6.00 -7.35 2.27
N CYS A 48 4.72 -7.01 2.45
CA CYS A 48 4.36 -5.68 2.96
C CYS A 48 5.01 -5.44 4.33
N LEU A 49 4.99 -6.45 5.21
CA LEU A 49 5.51 -6.37 6.58
C LEU A 49 7.03 -6.54 6.69
N ALA A 50 7.71 -6.95 5.62
CA ALA A 50 9.15 -7.15 5.61
C ALA A 50 9.86 -5.84 5.89
N GLY A 51 10.84 -5.85 6.80
CA GLY A 51 11.60 -4.66 7.18
C GLY A 51 10.89 -3.72 8.16
N LEU A 52 9.75 -4.09 8.74
CA LEU A 52 9.11 -3.36 9.84
C LEU A 52 9.64 -3.75 11.25
N GLY A 53 10.55 -4.73 11.32
CA GLY A 53 11.03 -5.37 12.54
C GLY A 53 12.39 -4.89 13.09
N THR A 54 12.74 -5.41 14.26
CA THR A 54 13.70 -4.92 15.27
C THR A 54 15.15 -4.68 14.84
N GLY A 55 15.68 -3.49 15.16
CA GLY A 55 16.98 -3.37 15.84
C GLY A 55 18.27 -3.34 15.02
N GLY A 56 18.26 -3.29 13.70
CA GLY A 56 19.52 -3.24 12.94
C GLY A 56 19.31 -2.89 11.48
N GLN A 57 19.67 -1.65 11.15
CA GLN A 57 19.56 -0.99 9.85
C GLN A 57 18.13 -0.66 9.39
N PRO A 58 17.90 0.57 8.88
CA PRO A 58 16.65 0.89 8.20
C PRO A 58 16.51 -0.05 7.00
N GLY A 59 15.58 -1.01 7.08
CA GLY A 59 15.16 -1.75 5.90
C GLY A 59 14.75 -0.75 4.82
N ALA A 60 15.01 -1.09 3.54
CA ALA A 60 14.79 -0.17 2.43
C ALA A 60 13.43 0.54 2.55
N ALA A 61 13.49 1.87 2.66
CA ALA A 61 12.30 2.69 2.83
C ALA A 61 11.36 2.54 1.63
N LEU A 62 11.88 2.14 0.47
CA LEU A 62 11.11 1.68 -0.67
C LEU A 62 11.37 0.18 -0.91
N ALA A 63 10.32 -0.60 -1.12
CA ALA A 63 10.45 -1.93 -1.74
C ALA A 63 9.45 -2.06 -2.88
N VAL A 64 9.89 -2.70 -3.96
CA VAL A 64 9.10 -2.90 -5.18
C VAL A 64 8.85 -4.39 -5.39
N ALA A 65 7.61 -4.74 -5.69
CA ALA A 65 7.23 -6.08 -6.11
C ALA A 65 6.46 -6.05 -7.41
N VAL A 66 6.63 -7.10 -8.21
CA VAL A 66 5.82 -7.37 -9.39
C VAL A 66 4.94 -8.57 -9.08
N LEU A 67 3.65 -8.42 -9.35
CA LEU A 67 2.74 -9.54 -9.42
C LEU A 67 2.70 -10.03 -10.86
N GLU A 68 3.35 -11.16 -11.11
CA GLU A 68 3.48 -11.75 -12.43
C GLU A 68 2.26 -12.58 -12.80
N HIS A 69 1.95 -12.64 -14.09
CA HIS A 69 0.76 -13.32 -14.59
C HIS A 69 -0.53 -12.77 -13.97
N ALA A 70 -0.51 -11.48 -13.62
CA ALA A 70 -1.61 -10.82 -12.93
C ALA A 70 -2.87 -10.77 -13.80
N ALA A 71 -3.69 -11.80 -13.68
CA ALA A 71 -5.00 -12.06 -14.25
C ALA A 71 -5.01 -12.03 -15.77
N ARG A 72 -5.61 -13.05 -16.37
CA ARG A 72 -5.90 -13.03 -17.82
C ARG A 72 -6.83 -11.88 -18.21
N ASP A 73 -7.46 -11.24 -17.22
CA ASP A 73 -8.46 -10.18 -17.35
C ASP A 73 -8.11 -8.97 -16.47
N ARG A 74 -8.15 -7.77 -17.08
CA ARG A 74 -7.96 -6.48 -16.42
C ARG A 74 -8.92 -6.27 -15.24
N ALA A 75 -10.17 -6.74 -15.34
CA ALA A 75 -11.14 -6.57 -14.27
C ALA A 75 -10.76 -7.35 -13.01
N GLN A 76 -10.19 -8.54 -13.18
CA GLN A 76 -9.71 -9.35 -12.06
C GLN A 76 -8.42 -8.78 -11.45
N ALA A 77 -7.50 -8.26 -12.27
CA ALA A 77 -6.33 -7.55 -11.76
C ALA A 77 -6.74 -6.31 -10.95
N HIS A 78 -7.75 -5.57 -11.42
CA HIS A 78 -8.31 -4.44 -10.69
C HIS A 78 -8.95 -4.87 -9.37
N ALA A 79 -9.80 -5.90 -9.39
CA ALA A 79 -10.44 -6.41 -8.18
C ALA A 79 -9.43 -6.89 -7.13
N LEU A 80 -8.32 -7.50 -7.58
CA LEU A 80 -7.23 -7.90 -6.71
C LEU A 80 -6.54 -6.70 -6.07
N ALA A 81 -6.18 -5.70 -6.89
CA ALA A 81 -5.53 -4.49 -6.41
C ALA A 81 -6.39 -3.76 -5.36
N GLN A 82 -7.68 -3.59 -5.64
CA GLN A 82 -8.66 -3.03 -4.71
C GLN A 82 -8.73 -3.83 -3.40
N ALA A 83 -8.80 -5.16 -3.52
CA ALA A 83 -8.86 -6.05 -2.36
C ALA A 83 -7.61 -5.96 -1.48
N LEU A 84 -6.42 -5.83 -2.06
CA LEU A 84 -5.17 -5.63 -1.32
C LEU A 84 -5.18 -4.29 -0.57
N CYS A 85 -5.59 -3.22 -1.25
CA CYS A 85 -5.66 -1.89 -0.66
C CYS A 85 -6.67 -1.85 0.50
N LEU A 86 -7.88 -2.37 0.35
CA LEU A 86 -8.90 -2.44 1.41
C LEU A 86 -8.46 -3.22 2.66
N GLU A 87 -7.62 -4.22 2.46
CA GLU A 87 -7.11 -4.98 3.57
C GLU A 87 -6.06 -4.20 4.36
N ARG A 88 -5.19 -3.47 3.65
CA ARG A 88 -4.06 -2.77 4.26
C ARG A 88 -4.45 -1.42 4.83
N ASP A 89 -5.41 -0.72 4.23
CA ASP A 89 -5.87 0.59 4.74
C ASP A 89 -6.69 0.51 6.05
N GLY A 90 -7.03 -0.70 6.50
CA GLY A 90 -7.83 -0.94 7.69
C GLY A 90 -9.34 -0.81 7.46
N SER A 91 -9.80 -0.61 6.23
CA SER A 91 -11.22 -0.52 5.87
C SER A 91 -11.98 -1.79 6.26
N LEU A 92 -11.39 -2.97 6.05
CA LEU A 92 -12.01 -4.23 6.51
C LEU A 92 -12.15 -4.31 8.03
N GLN A 93 -11.22 -3.74 8.80
CA GLN A 93 -11.32 -3.71 10.27
C GLN A 93 -12.47 -2.80 10.71
N LEU A 94 -12.61 -1.63 10.08
CA LEU A 94 -13.72 -0.71 10.32
C LEU A 94 -15.07 -1.31 9.94
N LEU A 95 -15.14 -2.06 8.85
CA LEU A 95 -16.34 -2.78 8.43
C LEU A 95 -16.72 -3.92 9.37
N ALA A 96 -15.74 -4.52 10.05
CA ALA A 96 -15.97 -5.59 11.04
C ALA A 96 -16.48 -5.08 12.40
N CYS A 97 -16.32 -3.78 12.70
CA CYS A 97 -16.85 -3.18 13.93
C CYS A 97 -18.38 -3.23 13.99
N ARG A 98 -18.90 -3.74 15.10
CA ARG A 98 -20.33 -3.92 15.37
C ARG A 98 -21.02 -2.65 15.87
N SER A 99 -20.25 -1.70 16.43
CA SER A 99 -20.79 -0.47 17.01
C SER A 99 -20.04 0.79 16.56
N ARG A 100 -20.63 1.95 16.81
CA ARG A 100 -19.97 3.26 16.57
C ARG A 100 -18.79 3.48 17.53
N ALA A 101 -18.91 3.03 18.77
CA ALA A 101 -17.86 3.14 19.78
C ALA A 101 -16.61 2.34 19.37
N GLU A 102 -16.78 1.11 18.88
CA GLU A 102 -15.66 0.30 18.35
C GLU A 102 -14.95 0.98 17.17
N ARG A 103 -15.72 1.58 16.23
CA ARG A 103 -15.14 2.32 15.10
C ARG A 103 -14.34 3.53 15.58
N LEU A 104 -14.86 4.26 16.56
CA LEU A 104 -14.16 5.40 17.14
C LEU A 104 -12.88 4.94 17.85
N ALA A 105 -12.96 3.90 18.69
CA ALA A 105 -11.80 3.33 19.37
C ALA A 105 -10.71 2.89 18.39
N LEU A 106 -11.10 2.24 17.28
CA LEU A 106 -10.17 1.85 16.23
C LEU A 106 -9.51 3.07 15.58
N ARG A 107 -10.27 4.10 15.21
CA ARG A 107 -9.74 5.34 14.62
C ARG A 107 -8.77 6.06 15.56
N LEU A 108 -9.12 6.16 16.84
CA LEU A 108 -8.27 6.76 17.87
C LEU A 108 -6.99 5.96 18.06
N LYS A 109 -7.08 4.63 18.13
CA LYS A 109 -5.93 3.73 18.18
C LYS A 109 -5.00 3.97 16.99
N THR A 110 -5.53 4.04 15.76
CA THR A 110 -4.69 4.30 14.58
C THR A 110 -4.05 5.70 14.63
N LYS A 111 -4.76 6.73 15.09
CA LYS A 111 -4.19 8.08 15.25
C LYS A 111 -3.10 8.11 16.32
N LEU A 112 -3.28 7.40 17.42
CA LEU A 112 -2.26 7.25 18.46
C LEU A 112 -1.01 6.57 17.90
N HIS A 113 -1.17 5.50 17.12
CA HIS A 113 -0.06 4.81 16.46
C HIS A 113 0.75 5.73 15.53
N ASP A 114 0.10 6.69 14.86
CA ASP A 114 0.77 7.62 13.94
C ASP A 114 1.72 8.58 14.67
N ILE A 115 1.37 8.95 15.90
CA ILE A 115 2.10 9.94 16.68
C ILE A 115 3.11 9.35 17.67
N THR A 116 3.05 8.05 17.97
CA THR A 116 4.02 7.40 18.86
C THR A 116 5.37 7.19 18.13
N PRO A 117 6.41 7.98 18.41
CA PRO A 117 7.71 7.81 17.78
C PRO A 117 8.36 6.51 18.24
N GLY A 118 9.13 5.85 17.37
CA GLY A 118 9.85 4.61 17.73
C GLY A 118 8.97 3.38 17.99
N ARG A 119 7.64 3.51 17.91
CA ARG A 119 6.73 2.36 18.00
C ARG A 119 7.00 1.41 16.85
N GLN A 120 7.15 0.13 17.18
CA GLN A 120 7.25 -0.95 16.20
C GLN A 120 5.90 -1.16 15.51
N PRO A 121 5.86 -1.17 14.16
CA PRO A 121 4.65 -1.50 13.43
C PRO A 121 4.19 -2.93 13.73
N LEU A 122 2.89 -3.10 13.97
CA LEU A 122 2.28 -4.41 14.14
C LEU A 122 1.66 -4.88 12.81
N PRO A 123 1.56 -6.20 12.57
CA PRO A 123 0.91 -6.75 11.38
C PRO A 123 -0.54 -6.28 11.14
N THR A 124 -1.23 -5.91 12.23
CA THR A 124 -2.61 -5.45 12.25
C THR A 124 -2.76 -3.94 12.11
N ASP A 125 -1.66 -3.18 12.08
CA ASP A 125 -1.73 -1.74 11.88
C ASP A 125 -2.29 -1.40 10.51
N ALA A 126 -3.09 -0.34 10.46
CA ALA A 126 -3.56 0.22 9.21
C ALA A 126 -2.44 1.00 8.52
N TRP A 127 -2.31 0.76 7.23
CA TRP A 127 -1.43 1.48 6.31
C TRP A 127 -2.21 2.58 5.61
N ASP A 128 -1.52 3.44 4.88
CA ASP A 128 -2.16 4.11 3.74
C ASP A 128 -2.06 3.15 2.55
N ALA A 129 -3.15 2.91 1.82
CA ALA A 129 -3.11 2.05 0.64
C ALA A 129 -3.97 2.60 -0.49
N GLY A 130 -3.49 2.49 -1.74
CA GLY A 130 -4.22 3.03 -2.88
C GLY A 130 -3.69 2.63 -4.25
N LEU A 131 -4.50 2.91 -5.26
CA LEU A 131 -4.14 2.77 -6.67
C LEU A 131 -3.43 4.03 -7.16
N LEU A 132 -2.41 3.85 -8.00
CA LEU A 132 -1.78 4.95 -8.73
C LEU A 132 -2.58 5.24 -10.01
N PRO A 133 -3.16 6.44 -10.17
CA PRO A 133 -4.05 6.74 -11.30
C PRO A 133 -3.30 6.99 -12.62
N GLY A 134 -1.97 7.15 -12.60
CA GLY A 134 -1.15 7.29 -13.81
C GLY A 134 -1.25 8.62 -14.56
N THR A 135 -1.94 9.62 -13.98
CA THR A 135 -2.09 10.97 -14.55
C THR A 135 -0.88 11.85 -14.25
N ALA A 136 -0.66 12.91 -15.04
CA ALA A 136 0.42 13.86 -14.80
C ALA A 136 0.31 14.54 -13.43
N ASP A 137 -0.90 14.93 -13.03
CA ASP A 137 -1.18 15.54 -11.72
C ASP A 137 -0.81 14.60 -10.56
N ALA A 138 -1.13 13.31 -10.71
CA ALA A 138 -0.77 12.32 -9.69
C ALA A 138 0.74 12.10 -9.60
N LEU A 139 1.47 12.16 -10.72
CA LEU A 139 2.94 12.14 -10.70
C LEU A 139 3.52 13.39 -10.01
N GLN A 140 2.93 14.56 -10.25
CA GLN A 140 3.34 15.80 -9.58
C GLN A 140 3.07 15.73 -8.08
N ALA A 141 1.91 15.20 -7.68
CA ALA A 141 1.59 14.93 -6.28
C ALA A 141 2.57 13.92 -5.66
N LEU A 142 2.87 12.82 -6.39
CA LEU A 142 3.83 11.80 -5.95
C LEU A 142 5.23 12.38 -5.72
N ALA A 143 5.63 13.41 -6.49
CA ALA A 143 6.92 14.07 -6.33
C ALA A 143 7.05 14.84 -5.02
N ARG A 144 5.92 15.17 -4.37
CA ARG A 144 5.85 15.84 -3.07
C ARG A 144 5.35 14.91 -1.97
N PHE A 145 5.09 13.64 -2.31
CA PHE A 145 4.49 12.68 -1.39
C PHE A 145 5.42 12.41 -0.20
N GLU A 146 4.84 12.48 1.00
CA GLU A 146 5.48 12.17 2.27
C GLU A 146 4.62 11.16 3.03
N PRO A 147 5.06 9.89 3.14
CA PRO A 147 4.25 8.85 3.77
C PRO A 147 4.09 9.14 5.28
N ARG A 148 2.86 9.42 5.70
CA ARG A 148 2.50 9.62 7.11
C ARG A 148 2.53 8.31 7.89
N ARG A 149 2.15 7.22 7.21
CA ARG A 149 2.12 5.83 7.66
C ARG A 149 2.91 4.96 6.69
N PRO A 150 3.23 3.71 7.08
CA PRO A 150 3.53 2.69 6.09
C PRO A 150 2.53 2.75 4.93
N THR A 151 3.01 2.82 3.69
CA THR A 151 2.17 3.07 2.50
C THR A 151 2.31 1.93 1.50
N LEU A 152 1.18 1.40 1.02
CA LEU A 152 1.10 0.48 -0.11
C LEU A 152 0.53 1.22 -1.34
N MET A 153 1.33 1.35 -2.38
CA MET A 153 0.92 1.87 -3.67
C MET A 153 0.78 0.72 -4.65
N VAL A 154 -0.34 0.68 -5.38
CA VAL A 154 -0.58 -0.35 -6.39
C VAL A 154 -0.65 0.30 -7.76
N ALA A 155 0.30 -0.02 -8.64
CA ALA A 155 0.30 0.41 -10.03
C ALA A 155 -0.37 -0.68 -10.88
N LEU A 156 -1.47 -0.35 -11.53
CA LEU A 156 -2.27 -1.28 -12.32
C LEU A 156 -2.37 -0.79 -13.77
N GLY A 157 -1.91 -1.62 -14.72
CA GLY A 157 -2.11 -1.36 -16.15
C GLY A 157 -1.48 -0.06 -16.65
N LEU A 158 -0.48 0.49 -15.95
CA LEU A 158 0.25 1.68 -16.38
C LEU A 158 1.27 1.30 -17.47
N PRO A 159 1.49 2.16 -18.48
CA PRO A 159 2.49 1.90 -19.51
C PRO A 159 3.91 1.92 -18.94
N ILE A 160 4.83 1.17 -19.55
CA ILE A 160 6.22 1.01 -19.08
C ILE A 160 6.92 2.37 -18.81
N PRO A 161 6.81 3.39 -19.68
CA PRO A 161 7.42 4.69 -19.39
C PRO A 161 6.90 5.35 -18.10
N ALA A 162 5.59 5.25 -17.83
CA ALA A 162 5.00 5.78 -16.60
C ALA A 162 5.46 4.99 -15.37
N LEU A 163 5.53 3.66 -15.47
CA LEU A 163 6.07 2.81 -14.40
C LEU A 163 7.53 3.16 -14.08
N ARG A 164 8.37 3.35 -15.10
CA ARG A 164 9.77 3.78 -14.94
C ARG A 164 9.85 5.14 -14.25
N ALA A 165 9.04 6.10 -14.67
CA ALA A 165 9.00 7.43 -14.05
C ALA A 165 8.59 7.38 -12.58
N ILE A 166 7.53 6.64 -12.24
CA ILE A 166 7.07 6.43 -10.86
C ILE A 166 8.18 5.80 -10.01
N CYS A 167 8.78 4.74 -10.52
CA CYS A 167 9.81 4.02 -9.78
C CYS A 167 11.07 4.88 -9.57
N ALA A 168 11.53 5.60 -10.59
CA ALA A 168 12.65 6.53 -10.50
C ALA A 168 12.37 7.63 -9.46
N LEU A 169 11.15 8.20 -9.48
CA LEU A 169 10.72 9.23 -8.55
C LEU A 169 10.70 8.73 -7.10
N LEU A 170 10.07 7.58 -6.86
CA LEU A 170 9.98 6.98 -5.53
C LEU A 170 11.37 6.60 -5.00
N HIS A 171 12.25 6.08 -5.86
CA HIS A 171 13.61 5.72 -5.49
C HIS A 171 14.45 6.95 -5.14
N ALA A 172 14.38 8.02 -5.94
CA ALA A 172 15.07 9.27 -5.65
C ALA A 172 14.63 9.89 -4.32
N ARG A 173 13.36 9.70 -3.94
CA ARG A 173 12.79 10.22 -2.68
C ARG A 173 12.98 9.30 -1.47
N GLN A 174 13.41 8.05 -1.65
CA GLN A 174 13.34 7.05 -0.57
C GLN A 174 14.11 7.44 0.70
N MET A 175 15.19 8.20 0.56
CA MET A 175 16.00 8.69 1.70
C MET A 175 15.26 9.71 2.58
N HIS A 176 14.17 10.29 2.07
CA HIS A 176 13.32 11.24 2.80
C HIS A 176 12.11 10.56 3.44
N TYR A 177 11.92 9.26 3.24
CA TYR A 177 10.77 8.55 3.79
C TYR A 177 11.06 8.09 5.22
N ASP A 178 10.38 8.73 6.18
CA ASP A 178 10.35 8.30 7.58
C ASP A 178 9.52 7.01 7.79
N ARG A 179 8.79 6.58 6.77
CA ARG A 179 7.87 5.44 6.78
C ARG A 179 8.06 4.60 5.53
N PRO A 180 7.92 3.27 5.63
CA PRO A 180 8.12 2.39 4.50
C PRO A 180 7.03 2.58 3.44
N VAL A 181 7.47 2.62 2.18
CA VAL A 181 6.66 2.62 0.98
C VAL A 181 6.84 1.27 0.29
N ARG A 182 5.73 0.67 -0.11
CA ARG A 182 5.66 -0.59 -0.86
C ARG A 182 4.97 -0.30 -2.17
N LEU A 183 5.67 -0.55 -3.27
CA LEU A 183 5.10 -0.40 -4.62
C LEU A 183 4.83 -1.80 -5.18
N LEU A 184 3.57 -2.11 -5.41
CA LEU A 184 3.15 -3.33 -6.09
C LEU A 184 2.77 -3.02 -7.53
N LEU A 185 3.48 -3.65 -8.45
CA LEU A 185 3.25 -3.55 -9.88
C LEU A 185 2.38 -4.73 -10.31
N VAL A 186 1.11 -4.46 -10.61
CA VAL A 186 0.16 -5.46 -11.10
C VAL A 186 0.19 -5.36 -12.62
N THR A 187 1.10 -6.12 -13.23
CA THR A 187 1.35 -6.06 -14.68
C THR A 187 1.37 -7.47 -15.28
N GLY A 188 0.86 -7.60 -16.50
CA GLY A 188 1.19 -8.74 -17.37
C GLY A 188 2.47 -8.53 -18.18
N LEU A 189 3.29 -7.53 -17.84
CA LEU A 189 4.39 -7.08 -18.69
C LEU A 189 5.67 -7.84 -18.37
N GLN A 190 6.17 -8.58 -19.36
CA GLN A 190 7.53 -9.08 -19.38
C GLN A 190 8.49 -7.90 -19.71
N GLY A 191 9.68 -7.89 -19.11
CA GLY A 191 10.75 -6.94 -19.49
C GLY A 191 10.82 -5.61 -18.74
N LEU A 192 10.12 -5.43 -17.61
CA LEU A 192 10.43 -4.30 -16.71
C LEU A 192 11.72 -4.62 -15.95
N GLU A 193 12.83 -4.08 -16.43
CA GLU A 193 14.10 -4.07 -15.72
C GLU A 193 14.21 -2.79 -14.89
N MET A 194 14.25 -2.98 -13.58
CA MET A 194 14.58 -1.97 -12.61
C MET A 194 16.02 -2.28 -12.19
N GLY A 195 16.97 -1.35 -12.34
CA GLY A 195 18.37 -1.56 -11.98
C GLY A 195 18.65 -1.78 -10.48
N TRP A 196 17.67 -2.31 -9.74
CA TRP A 196 17.68 -2.57 -8.30
C TRP A 196 16.78 -3.78 -7.97
N PRO A 197 16.88 -4.35 -6.75
CA PRO A 197 16.11 -5.54 -6.38
C PRO A 197 14.58 -5.35 -6.50
N VAL A 198 13.91 -6.31 -7.15
CA VAL A 198 12.45 -6.37 -7.28
C VAL A 198 11.99 -7.77 -6.90
N SER A 199 11.07 -7.87 -5.93
CA SER A 199 10.44 -9.14 -5.58
C SER A 199 9.42 -9.55 -6.64
N ARG A 200 9.29 -10.83 -6.95
CA ARG A 200 8.35 -11.35 -7.95
C ARG A 200 7.42 -12.36 -7.30
N PHE A 201 6.12 -12.23 -7.55
CA PHE A 201 5.09 -13.11 -7.01
C PHE A 201 4.23 -13.69 -8.14
N PRO A 202 4.07 -15.02 -8.24
CA PRO A 202 3.21 -15.63 -9.25
C PRO A 202 1.73 -15.50 -8.89
N MET A 203 0.86 -15.07 -9.82
CA MET A 203 -0.56 -14.82 -9.54
C MET A 203 -1.46 -16.06 -9.52
N ASP A 204 -1.06 -17.21 -10.07
CA ASP A 204 -1.89 -18.41 -10.20
C ASP A 204 -2.46 -18.94 -8.87
N THR A 205 -1.98 -18.38 -7.76
CA THR A 205 -2.29 -18.69 -6.37
C THR A 205 -3.26 -17.69 -5.71
N LEU A 206 -3.64 -16.58 -6.36
CA LEU A 206 -4.38 -15.45 -5.77
C LEU A 206 -5.80 -15.23 -6.31
N THR A 207 -6.14 -15.83 -7.46
CA THR A 207 -7.38 -15.65 -8.22
C THR A 207 -8.66 -16.05 -7.47
N PRO A 208 -9.51 -15.12 -6.98
CA PRO A 208 -10.75 -15.47 -6.28
C PRO A 208 -11.62 -16.41 -7.13
N ALA A 209 -12.12 -17.48 -6.52
CA ALA A 209 -13.12 -18.36 -7.12
C ALA A 209 -14.45 -17.60 -7.09
N GLY A 210 -14.66 -16.72 -8.07
CA GLY A 210 -15.88 -15.93 -8.18
C GLY A 210 -15.62 -14.61 -8.89
N LYS A 211 -16.22 -14.46 -10.08
CA LYS A 211 -16.39 -13.14 -10.70
C LYS A 211 -17.28 -12.27 -9.78
N PRO A 212 -17.02 -10.96 -9.64
CA PRO A 212 -18.04 -10.06 -9.15
C PRO A 212 -19.25 -10.17 -10.11
N ALA A 213 -20.43 -10.39 -9.53
CA ALA A 213 -21.70 -10.32 -10.24
C ALA A 213 -22.06 -8.85 -10.49
#